data_AF-A0A1M5ZU96-F1
#
_entry.id   AF-A0A1M5ZU96-F1
#
_cell.length_a   1.000
_cell.length_b   1.000
_cell.length_c   1.000
_cell.angle_alpha   90.00
_cell.angle_beta   90.00
_cell.angle_gamma   90.00
#
_symmetry.space_group_name_H-M   'P 1'
#
loop_
_entity.id
_entity.type
_entity.pdbx_description
1 polymer ?
#
loop_
_entity_poly.entity_id
_entity_poly.type
_entity_poly.pdbx_seq_one_letter_code
_entity_poly.pdbx_strand_id
1 'polypeptide(L)'
;MDENYQAGREGLEYAASKGLGISIMEPLRGGLLARKNDDIEAIFSKADTIMTPVEWALRFVWNHPEVSIVLSGMNDESQIEENVNIANRAQANSLSNNDLKYIVDAKNVLDKNLKVGCTGCGYCMPCPAGVNIPMCFSYYNDRYVFDEKAAKNFYTNLLSGLDSGKPSYASQCKNCGNCEKHCPQHIQIRNYLKDVSKEMES
;
A
#
# COMPACT_ATOMS: atom_id res chain seq x y z
N MET A 1 8.41 0.95 4.04
CA MET A 1 7.58 -0.20 4.49
C MET A 1 8.32 -1.49 4.11
N ASP A 2 8.11 -2.61 4.81
CA ASP A 2 8.53 -3.96 4.39
C ASP A 2 10.05 -4.24 4.25
N GLU A 3 10.90 -3.38 4.80
CA GLU A 3 12.38 -3.55 4.78
C GLU A 3 12.87 -4.84 5.45
N ASN A 4 12.08 -5.40 6.37
CA ASN A 4 12.39 -6.63 7.11
C ASN A 4 11.32 -7.71 6.88
N TYR A 5 10.60 -7.64 5.76
CA TYR A 5 9.53 -8.58 5.42
C TYR A 5 9.91 -9.41 4.19
N GLN A 6 9.64 -10.73 4.23
CA GLN A 6 10.11 -11.69 3.23
C GLN A 6 11.63 -11.57 3.01
N ALA A 7 12.07 -11.28 1.79
CA ALA A 7 13.48 -11.07 1.46
C ALA A 7 13.99 -9.72 2.00
N GLY A 8 13.14 -8.68 2.02
CA GLY A 8 13.46 -7.37 2.54
C GLY A 8 14.76 -6.78 1.98
N ARG A 9 15.41 -5.94 2.80
CA ARG A 9 16.69 -5.31 2.49
C ARG A 9 17.84 -6.32 2.41
N GLU A 10 17.85 -7.32 3.29
CA GLU A 10 18.89 -8.36 3.28
C GLU A 10 18.90 -9.12 1.95
N GLY A 11 17.73 -9.48 1.43
CA GLY A 11 17.60 -10.17 0.15
C GLY A 11 17.93 -9.30 -1.05
N LEU A 12 17.62 -7.99 -0.99
CA LEU A 12 18.03 -7.01 -2.00
C LEU A 12 19.56 -6.95 -2.09
N GLU A 13 20.24 -6.74 -0.96
CA GLU A 13 21.70 -6.68 -0.86
C GLU A 13 22.36 -7.99 -1.27
N TYR A 14 21.79 -9.12 -0.84
CA TYR A 14 22.31 -10.45 -1.18
C TYR A 14 22.20 -10.74 -2.69
N ALA A 15 21.03 -10.48 -3.31
CA ALA A 15 20.85 -10.70 -4.75
C ALA A 15 21.82 -9.84 -5.58
N ALA A 16 22.00 -8.57 -5.20
CA ALA A 16 22.93 -7.67 -5.86
C ALA A 16 24.38 -8.16 -5.72
N SER A 17 24.77 -8.67 -4.54
CA SER A 17 26.10 -9.26 -4.32
C SER A 17 26.40 -10.47 -5.23
N LYS A 18 25.37 -11.10 -5.80
CA LYS A 18 25.48 -12.20 -6.78
C LYS A 18 25.45 -11.72 -8.23
N GLY A 19 25.45 -10.41 -8.48
CA GLY A 19 25.37 -9.82 -9.81
C GLY A 19 23.99 -9.98 -10.47
N LEU A 20 22.94 -10.20 -9.66
CA LEU A 20 21.57 -10.29 -10.16
C LEU A 20 20.92 -8.91 -10.17
N GLY A 21 20.22 -8.59 -11.26
CA GLY A 21 19.37 -7.41 -11.31
C GLY A 21 18.11 -7.61 -10.47
N ILE A 22 17.70 -6.57 -9.74
CA ILE A 22 16.51 -6.60 -8.88
C ILE A 22 15.43 -5.69 -9.44
N SER A 23 14.22 -6.24 -9.57
CA SER A 23 13.01 -5.48 -9.87
C SER A 23 12.15 -5.36 -8.62
N ILE A 24 11.74 -4.13 -8.29
CA ILE A 24 10.83 -3.83 -7.19
C ILE A 24 9.43 -3.63 -7.77
N MET A 25 8.47 -4.45 -7.34
CA MET A 25 7.05 -4.32 -7.69
C MET A 25 6.27 -3.63 -6.58
N GLU A 26 5.15 -3.00 -6.97
CA GLU A 26 4.22 -2.32 -6.06
C GLU A 26 4.87 -1.25 -5.14
N PRO A 27 5.75 -0.37 -5.65
CA PRO A 27 6.51 0.58 -4.82
C PRO A 27 5.62 1.57 -4.05
N LEU A 28 4.38 1.77 -4.50
CA LEU A 28 3.38 2.66 -3.90
C LEU A 28 2.32 1.93 -3.07
N ARG A 29 2.47 0.61 -2.86
CA ARG A 29 1.61 -0.23 -2.02
C ARG A 29 0.12 -0.14 -2.36
N GLY A 30 -0.21 -0.43 -3.62
CA GLY A 30 -1.58 -0.34 -4.13
C GLY A 30 -2.13 1.09 -4.19
N GLY A 31 -1.25 2.09 -4.27
CA GLY A 31 -1.61 3.51 -4.32
C GLY A 31 -1.80 4.16 -2.94
N LEU A 32 -1.68 3.40 -1.84
CA LEU A 32 -1.79 3.93 -0.48
C LEU A 32 -0.81 5.09 -0.23
N LEU A 33 0.43 4.95 -0.69
CA LEU A 33 1.50 5.94 -0.48
C LEU A 33 1.38 7.17 -1.38
N ALA A 34 0.54 7.11 -2.42
CA ALA A 34 0.32 8.23 -3.32
C ALA A 34 -0.74 9.22 -2.80
N ARG A 35 -1.49 8.83 -1.77
CA ARG A 35 -2.60 9.61 -1.23
C ARG A 35 -2.13 10.58 -0.17
N LYS A 36 -2.72 11.78 -0.18
CA LYS A 36 -2.46 12.82 0.82
C LYS A 36 -2.87 12.34 2.21
N ASN A 37 -1.99 12.56 3.19
CA ASN A 37 -2.24 12.37 4.61
C ASN A 37 -1.67 13.57 5.37
N ASP A 38 -2.51 14.34 6.06
CA ASP A 38 -2.09 15.62 6.65
C ASP A 38 -0.98 15.48 7.71
N ASP A 39 -0.95 14.38 8.48
CA ASP A 39 0.12 14.11 9.46
C ASP A 39 1.46 13.84 8.76
N ILE A 40 1.43 13.11 7.64
CA ILE A 40 2.62 12.81 6.82
C ILE A 40 3.09 14.06 6.07
N GLU A 41 2.18 14.86 5.52
CA GLU A 41 2.49 16.14 4.87
C GLU A 41 3.15 17.11 5.86
N ALA A 42 2.66 17.16 7.11
CA ALA A 42 3.27 17.96 8.17
C ALA A 42 4.70 17.52 8.51
N ILE A 43 5.05 16.25 8.30
CA ILE A 43 6.42 15.74 8.44
C ILE A 43 7.26 16.20 7.23
N PHE A 44 6.79 15.92 6.01
CA PHE A 44 7.55 16.21 4.78
C PHE A 44 7.70 17.71 4.47
N SER A 45 6.79 18.56 4.95
CA SER A 45 6.91 20.02 4.84
C SER A 45 8.13 20.62 5.55
N LYS A 46 8.82 19.84 6.38
CA LYS A 46 10.08 20.23 7.06
C LYS A 46 11.33 19.91 6.24
N ALA A 47 11.18 19.26 5.08
CA ALA A 47 12.30 18.95 4.20
C ALA A 47 12.77 20.19 3.45
N ASP A 48 14.06 20.23 3.12
CA ASP A 48 14.65 21.32 2.34
C ASP A 48 14.08 21.38 0.92
N THR A 49 13.67 20.22 0.38
CA THR A 49 12.99 20.10 -0.91
C THR A 49 11.61 19.49 -0.69
N ILE A 50 10.58 20.22 -1.10
CA ILE A 50 9.21 19.74 -1.06
C ILE A 50 8.98 18.82 -2.27
N MET A 51 8.54 17.60 -1.99
CA MET A 51 8.29 16.54 -2.96
C MET A 51 6.89 15.98 -2.76
N THR A 52 6.30 15.44 -3.83
CA THR A 52 5.00 14.75 -3.74
C THR A 52 5.14 13.44 -2.95
N PRO A 53 4.06 12.89 -2.37
CA PRO A 53 4.10 11.59 -1.71
C PRO A 53 4.63 10.47 -2.63
N VAL A 54 4.29 10.53 -3.91
CA VAL A 54 4.80 9.60 -4.94
C VAL A 54 6.31 9.75 -5.10
N GLU A 55 6.82 10.98 -5.21
CA GLU A 55 8.25 11.23 -5.32
C GLU A 55 9.02 10.75 -4.09
N TRP A 56 8.52 10.98 -2.87
CA TRP A 56 9.12 10.43 -1.64
C TRP A 56 9.23 8.90 -1.68
N ALA A 57 8.14 8.23 -2.01
CA ALA A 57 8.10 6.77 -2.03
C ALA A 57 9.02 6.18 -3.11
N LEU A 58 9.00 6.73 -4.32
CA LEU A 58 9.83 6.23 -5.42
C LEU A 58 11.32 6.55 -5.21
N ARG A 59 11.66 7.77 -4.75
CA ARG A 59 13.05 8.12 -4.44
C ARG A 59 13.60 7.30 -3.29
N PHE A 60 12.79 6.91 -2.30
CA PHE A 60 13.24 5.98 -1.26
C PHE A 60 13.68 4.64 -1.86
N VAL A 61 12.87 4.06 -2.77
CA VAL A 61 13.23 2.81 -3.46
C VAL A 61 14.50 2.99 -4.28
N TRP A 62 14.56 4.03 -5.14
CA TRP A 62 15.73 4.32 -5.97
C TRP A 62 16.97 4.79 -5.19
N ASN A 63 16.85 5.15 -3.92
CA ASN A 63 17.99 5.48 -3.08
C ASN A 63 18.90 4.27 -2.85
N HIS A 64 18.39 3.05 -3.03
CA HIS A 64 19.14 1.81 -2.92
C HIS A 64 19.86 1.50 -4.25
N PRO A 65 21.20 1.50 -4.30
CA PRO A 65 21.95 1.24 -5.53
C PRO A 65 21.74 -0.17 -6.10
N GLU A 66 21.26 -1.11 -5.29
CA GLU A 66 20.94 -2.49 -5.66
C GLU A 66 19.71 -2.59 -6.58
N VAL A 67 18.83 -1.58 -6.57
CA VAL A 67 17.58 -1.60 -7.35
C VAL A 67 17.87 -1.32 -8.81
N SER A 68 17.53 -2.27 -9.68
CA SER A 68 17.72 -2.13 -11.13
C SER A 68 16.49 -1.55 -11.83
N ILE A 69 15.29 -1.98 -11.43
CA ILE A 69 14.02 -1.58 -12.05
C ILE A 69 12.96 -1.38 -10.97
N VAL A 70 12.13 -0.36 -11.13
CA VAL A 70 10.94 -0.14 -10.30
C VAL A 70 9.70 -0.21 -11.18
N LEU A 71 8.75 -1.06 -10.81
CA LEU A 71 7.51 -1.29 -11.53
C LEU A 71 6.36 -0.56 -10.82
N SER A 72 6.16 0.70 -11.18
CA SER A 72 5.09 1.55 -10.66
C SER A 72 3.81 1.40 -11.47
N GLY A 73 2.70 1.08 -10.82
CA GLY A 73 1.37 1.02 -11.46
C GLY A 73 0.75 2.40 -11.56
N MET A 74 0.07 2.68 -12.67
CA MET A 74 -0.53 3.99 -12.99
C MET A 74 -1.88 3.78 -13.68
N ASN A 75 -2.85 4.63 -13.39
CA ASN A 75 -4.19 4.59 -13.98
C ASN A 75 -4.48 5.74 -14.95
N ASP A 76 -3.65 6.80 -14.92
CA ASP A 76 -3.86 8.03 -15.68
C ASP A 76 -2.55 8.53 -16.29
N GLU A 77 -2.62 9.22 -17.44
CA GLU A 77 -1.45 9.73 -18.16
C GLU A 77 -0.60 10.71 -17.34
N SER A 78 -1.23 11.52 -16.49
CA SER A 78 -0.51 12.47 -15.62
C SER A 78 0.42 11.77 -14.63
N GLN A 79 0.07 10.56 -14.18
CA GLN A 79 0.92 9.75 -13.30
C GLN A 79 2.13 9.19 -14.06
N ILE A 80 1.98 8.93 -15.36
CA ILE A 80 3.09 8.53 -16.23
C ILE A 80 4.09 9.68 -16.33
N GLU A 81 3.61 10.88 -16.62
CA GLU A 81 4.44 12.07 -16.70
C GLU A 81 5.17 12.36 -15.37
N GLU A 82 4.47 12.31 -14.24
CA GLU A 82 5.07 12.46 -12.91
C GLU A 82 6.16 11.41 -12.66
N ASN A 83 5.86 10.12 -12.86
CA ASN A 83 6.80 9.04 -12.59
C ASN A 83 8.05 9.11 -13.50
N VAL A 84 7.89 9.47 -14.78
CA VAL A 84 9.01 9.67 -15.70
C VAL A 84 9.89 10.84 -15.26
N ASN A 85 9.28 11.96 -14.85
CA ASN A 85 10.01 13.12 -14.36
C ASN A 85 10.77 12.84 -13.05
N ILE A 86 10.21 12.03 -12.16
CA ILE A 86 10.92 11.58 -10.96
C ILE A 86 12.05 10.63 -11.34
N ALA A 87 11.81 9.64 -12.20
CA ALA A 87 12.81 8.65 -12.62
C ALA A 87 14.03 9.31 -13.28
N ASN A 88 13.83 10.38 -14.06
CA ASN A 88 14.91 11.13 -14.69
C ASN A 88 15.81 11.90 -13.69
N ARG A 89 15.28 12.24 -12.50
CA ARG A 89 15.99 13.01 -11.47
C ARG A 89 16.50 12.14 -10.32
N ALA A 90 15.86 11.00 -10.07
CA ALA A 90 16.21 10.10 -8.98
C ALA A 90 17.60 9.49 -9.22
N GLN A 91 18.38 9.40 -8.14
CA GLN A 91 19.70 8.78 -8.13
C GLN A 91 19.86 7.96 -6.85
N ALA A 92 20.64 6.89 -6.91
CA ALA A 92 21.02 6.14 -5.72
C ALA A 92 21.79 7.03 -4.75
N ASN A 93 21.60 6.80 -3.44
CA ASN A 93 22.23 7.57 -2.37
C ASN A 93 22.02 9.11 -2.47
N SER A 94 20.92 9.56 -3.07
CA SER A 94 20.62 10.98 -3.25
C SER A 94 19.75 11.60 -2.16
N LEU A 95 19.18 10.78 -1.27
CA LEU A 95 18.44 11.25 -0.10
C LEU A 95 19.41 11.56 1.04
N SER A 96 19.25 12.71 1.67
CA SER A 96 20.04 13.09 2.84
C SER A 96 19.63 12.28 4.08
N ASN A 97 20.44 12.34 5.15
CA ASN A 97 20.08 11.73 6.42
C ASN A 97 18.78 12.33 7.02
N ASN A 98 18.50 13.61 6.75
CA ASN A 98 17.25 14.24 7.18
C ASN A 98 16.06 13.70 6.38
N ASP A 99 16.20 13.56 5.07
CA ASP A 99 15.17 12.96 4.20
C ASP A 99 14.81 11.55 4.66
N LEU A 100 15.82 10.73 4.93
CA LEU A 100 15.63 9.37 5.44
C LEU A 100 14.94 9.37 6.81
N LYS A 101 15.26 10.32 7.69
CA LYS A 101 14.57 10.48 8.97
C LYS A 101 13.08 10.82 8.77
N TYR A 102 12.75 11.73 7.86
CA TYR A 102 11.36 12.07 7.57
C TYR A 102 10.57 10.89 7.01
N ILE A 103 11.20 10.05 6.17
CA ILE A 103 10.60 8.81 5.68
C ILE A 103 10.32 7.84 6.85
N VAL A 104 11.24 7.72 7.81
CA VAL A 104 11.03 6.89 9.00
C VAL A 104 9.90 7.44 9.87
N ASP A 105 9.83 8.75 10.07
CA ASP A 105 8.76 9.39 10.84
C ASP A 105 7.40 9.18 10.15
N ALA A 106 7.32 9.34 8.83
CA ALA A 106 6.12 9.07 8.04
C ALA A 106 5.70 7.60 8.10
N LYS A 107 6.66 6.66 8.03
CA LYS A 107 6.42 5.23 8.21
C LYS A 107 5.81 4.95 9.59
N ASN A 108 6.30 5.55 10.66
CA ASN A 108 5.76 5.35 12.01
C ASN A 108 4.30 5.81 12.13
N VAL A 109 3.92 6.90 11.45
CA VAL A 109 2.52 7.35 11.37
C VAL A 109 1.66 6.30 10.66
N LEU A 110 2.13 5.80 9.51
CA LEU A 110 1.43 4.75 8.76
C LEU A 110 1.28 3.46 9.58
N ASP A 111 2.35 2.97 10.20
CA ASP A 111 2.35 1.73 10.98
C ASP A 111 1.39 1.80 12.18
N LYS A 112 1.22 2.99 12.77
CA LYS A 112 0.26 3.23 13.86
C LYS A 112 -1.19 3.17 13.39
N ASN A 113 -1.47 3.70 12.20
CA ASN A 113 -2.83 3.92 11.72
C ASN A 113 -3.34 2.77 10.83
N LEU A 114 -2.45 2.09 10.11
CA LEU A 114 -2.79 0.99 9.22
C LEU A 114 -3.28 -0.24 10.00
N LYS A 115 -4.49 -0.72 9.69
CA LYS A 115 -5.10 -1.87 10.38
C LYS A 115 -4.72 -3.20 9.76
N VAL A 116 -4.66 -3.26 8.42
CA VAL A 116 -4.41 -4.47 7.66
C VAL A 116 -3.26 -4.24 6.70
N GLY A 117 -2.24 -5.11 6.76
CA GLY A 117 -1.09 -5.11 5.84
C GLY A 117 -1.40 -5.51 4.39
N CYS A 118 -2.62 -5.28 3.91
CA CYS A 118 -3.04 -5.61 2.54
C CYS A 118 -2.43 -4.65 1.52
N THR A 119 -1.92 -5.18 0.41
CA THR A 119 -1.40 -4.38 -0.73
C THR A 119 -2.38 -4.26 -1.89
N GLY A 120 -3.54 -4.92 -1.81
CA GLY A 120 -4.55 -4.88 -2.87
C GLY A 120 -4.32 -5.82 -4.06
N CYS A 121 -3.32 -6.73 -4.00
CA CYS A 121 -2.93 -7.61 -5.12
C CYS A 121 -4.03 -8.55 -5.67
N GLY A 122 -5.14 -8.77 -4.95
CA GLY A 122 -6.26 -9.57 -5.43
C GLY A 122 -6.08 -11.09 -5.45
N TYR A 123 -4.94 -11.65 -5.03
CA TYR A 123 -4.70 -13.11 -5.07
C TYR A 123 -5.67 -13.94 -4.21
N CYS A 124 -6.32 -13.30 -3.25
CA CYS A 124 -7.37 -13.90 -2.43
C CYS A 124 -8.72 -14.05 -3.16
N MET A 125 -8.83 -13.55 -4.39
CA MET A 125 -10.04 -13.53 -5.20
C MET A 125 -10.03 -14.60 -6.31
N PRO A 126 -11.20 -15.09 -6.77
CA PRO A 126 -12.52 -14.79 -6.23
C PRO A 126 -12.80 -15.49 -4.89
N CYS A 127 -13.46 -14.80 -3.97
CA CYS A 127 -13.97 -15.42 -2.75
C CYS A 127 -15.21 -16.27 -3.07
N PRO A 128 -15.30 -17.55 -2.64
CA PRO A 128 -16.47 -18.38 -2.91
C PRO A 128 -17.76 -17.88 -2.23
N ALA A 129 -17.62 -17.02 -1.21
CA ALA A 129 -18.74 -16.39 -0.53
C ALA A 129 -19.10 -15.00 -1.11
N GLY A 130 -18.48 -14.58 -2.21
CA GLY A 130 -18.76 -13.30 -2.86
C GLY A 130 -18.14 -12.06 -2.18
N VAL A 131 -17.34 -12.23 -1.12
CA VAL A 131 -16.66 -11.12 -0.42
C VAL A 131 -15.61 -10.48 -1.34
N ASN A 132 -15.65 -9.15 -1.49
CA ASN A 132 -14.59 -8.40 -2.15
C ASN A 132 -13.51 -8.03 -1.11
N ILE A 133 -12.63 -8.98 -0.82
CA ILE A 133 -11.63 -8.88 0.26
C ILE A 133 -10.70 -7.67 0.09
N PRO A 134 -10.10 -7.40 -1.09
CA PRO A 134 -9.25 -6.22 -1.26
C PRO A 134 -9.98 -4.91 -0.95
N MET A 135 -11.20 -4.74 -1.45
CA MET A 135 -11.99 -3.51 -1.22
C MET A 135 -12.40 -3.37 0.25
N CYS A 136 -12.74 -4.48 0.91
CA CYS A 136 -13.04 -4.47 2.35
C CYS A 136 -11.87 -3.94 3.16
N PHE A 137 -10.65 -4.42 2.87
CA PHE A 137 -9.45 -3.96 3.58
C PHE A 137 -9.02 -2.56 3.17
N SER A 138 -9.22 -2.16 1.92
CA SER A 138 -8.92 -0.79 1.47
C SER A 138 -9.73 0.23 2.27
N TYR A 139 -11.07 0.11 2.29
CA TYR A 139 -11.89 1.07 3.02
C TYR A 139 -11.71 1.00 4.54
N TYR A 140 -11.46 -0.19 5.08
CA TYR A 140 -11.16 -0.33 6.50
C TYR A 140 -9.86 0.39 6.85
N ASN A 141 -8.80 0.24 6.05
CA ASN A 141 -7.55 0.99 6.24
C ASN A 141 -7.75 2.49 6.06
N ASP A 142 -8.47 2.90 5.01
CA ASP A 142 -8.69 4.32 4.70
C ASP A 142 -9.31 5.10 5.85
N ARG A 143 -10.26 4.48 6.54
CA ARG A 143 -10.90 5.06 7.71
C ARG A 143 -9.91 5.48 8.79
N TYR A 144 -8.84 4.72 9.03
CA TYR A 144 -7.87 5.04 10.09
C TYR A 144 -6.64 5.75 9.56
N VAL A 145 -6.20 5.43 8.34
CA VAL A 145 -5.02 6.07 7.75
C VAL A 145 -5.32 7.51 7.36
N PHE A 146 -6.52 7.82 6.85
CA PHE A 146 -6.86 9.15 6.36
C PHE A 146 -7.96 9.86 7.18
N ASP A 147 -8.35 9.33 8.34
CA ASP A 147 -9.53 9.77 9.13
C ASP A 147 -10.79 9.96 8.23
N GLU A 148 -10.94 9.11 7.22
CA GLU A 148 -11.96 9.27 6.19
C GLU A 148 -13.32 8.84 6.74
N LYS A 149 -14.05 9.81 7.31
CA LYS A 149 -15.39 9.60 7.90
C LYS A 149 -16.39 9.05 6.88
N ALA A 150 -16.22 9.37 5.59
CA ALA A 150 -17.07 8.85 4.53
C ALA A 150 -16.69 7.43 4.09
N ALA A 151 -15.57 6.85 4.57
CA ALA A 151 -15.11 5.51 4.18
C ALA A 151 -16.19 4.44 4.42
N LYS A 152 -16.96 4.56 5.51
CA LYS A 152 -18.09 3.66 5.79
C LYS A 152 -19.20 3.79 4.76
N ASN A 153 -19.52 5.01 4.33
CA ASN A 153 -20.54 5.24 3.30
C ASN A 153 -20.07 4.73 1.94
N PHE A 154 -18.82 4.98 1.56
CA PHE A 154 -18.24 4.46 0.32
C PHE A 154 -18.19 2.93 0.31
N TYR A 155 -17.76 2.33 1.42
CA TYR A 155 -17.80 0.88 1.64
C TYR A 155 -19.22 0.33 1.41
N THR A 156 -20.22 0.92 2.08
CA THR A 156 -21.61 0.47 1.98
C THR A 156 -22.14 0.58 0.56
N ASN A 157 -21.93 1.73 -0.10
CA ASN A 157 -22.45 1.98 -1.44
C ASN A 157 -21.80 1.06 -2.49
N LEU A 158 -20.48 0.95 -2.51
CA LEU A 158 -19.76 0.17 -3.53
C LEU A 158 -19.90 -1.33 -3.35
N LEU A 159 -20.05 -1.81 -2.11
CA LEU A 159 -20.17 -3.25 -1.84
C LEU A 159 -21.61 -3.73 -1.69
N SER A 160 -22.61 -2.85 -1.83
CA SER A 160 -24.04 -3.20 -1.82
C SER A 160 -24.47 -4.11 -2.96
N GLY A 161 -23.72 -4.08 -4.08
CA GLY A 161 -24.07 -4.81 -5.28
C GLY A 161 -25.10 -4.10 -6.17
N LEU A 162 -25.25 -2.78 -6.06
CA LEU A 162 -26.08 -1.99 -6.96
C LEU A 162 -25.73 -2.23 -8.44
N ASP A 163 -24.44 -2.36 -8.77
CA ASP A 163 -23.98 -2.61 -10.14
C ASP A 163 -23.89 -4.10 -10.49
N SER A 164 -23.49 -4.95 -9.53
CA SER A 164 -23.24 -6.38 -9.74
C SER A 164 -24.46 -7.28 -9.50
N GLY A 165 -25.54 -6.73 -8.96
CA GLY A 165 -26.74 -7.44 -8.52
C GLY A 165 -26.57 -8.29 -7.25
N LYS A 166 -25.38 -8.31 -6.64
CA LYS A 166 -25.10 -9.07 -5.40
C LYS A 166 -24.12 -8.32 -4.49
N PRO A 167 -24.40 -8.23 -3.18
CA PRO A 167 -23.49 -7.60 -2.25
C PRO A 167 -22.16 -8.34 -2.18
N SER A 168 -21.10 -7.64 -1.76
CA SER A 168 -19.74 -8.17 -1.60
C SER A 168 -19.09 -7.82 -0.25
N TYR A 169 -19.93 -7.53 0.75
CA TYR A 169 -19.59 -7.21 2.13
C TYR A 169 -18.76 -8.27 2.87
N ALA A 170 -17.98 -7.83 3.86
CA ALA A 170 -17.19 -8.66 4.75
C ALA A 170 -18.04 -9.64 5.58
N SER A 171 -19.25 -9.26 6.00
CA SER A 171 -20.19 -10.16 6.72
C SER A 171 -20.57 -11.44 5.97
N GLN A 172 -20.39 -11.48 4.65
CA GLN A 172 -20.69 -12.68 3.87
C GLN A 172 -19.65 -13.80 4.08
N CYS A 173 -18.50 -13.48 4.67
CA CYS A 173 -17.42 -14.43 4.92
C CYS A 173 -17.91 -15.67 5.66
N LYS A 174 -17.72 -16.86 5.05
CA LYS A 174 -18.04 -18.16 5.65
C LYS A 174 -16.86 -18.81 6.38
N ASN A 175 -15.81 -18.03 6.68
CA ASN A 175 -14.65 -18.47 7.45
C ASN A 175 -13.88 -19.68 6.85
N CYS A 176 -14.00 -19.94 5.54
CA CYS A 176 -13.47 -21.16 4.89
C CYS A 176 -11.93 -21.25 4.81
N GLY A 177 -11.24 -20.11 4.78
CA GLY A 177 -9.77 -20.03 4.83
C GLY A 177 -9.06 -20.16 3.47
N ASN A 178 -9.78 -20.29 2.36
CA ASN A 178 -9.16 -20.40 1.03
C ASN A 178 -8.32 -19.17 0.67
N CYS A 179 -8.80 -17.97 0.99
CA CYS A 179 -8.10 -16.71 0.72
C CYS A 179 -6.72 -16.62 1.39
N GLU A 180 -6.58 -17.14 2.61
CA GLU A 180 -5.33 -17.05 3.38
C GLU A 180 -4.22 -17.90 2.77
N LYS A 181 -4.57 -19.02 2.09
CA LYS A 181 -3.60 -19.88 1.40
C LYS A 181 -2.95 -19.20 0.18
N HIS A 182 -3.63 -18.21 -0.39
CA HIS A 182 -3.16 -17.48 -1.57
C HIS A 182 -2.59 -16.10 -1.21
N CYS A 183 -2.64 -15.68 0.06
CA CYS A 183 -2.19 -14.36 0.46
C CYS A 183 -0.65 -14.34 0.57
N PRO A 184 0.06 -13.60 -0.31
CA PRO A 184 1.52 -13.52 -0.23
C PRO A 184 1.99 -12.79 1.02
N GLN A 185 1.11 -11.95 1.60
CA GLN A 185 1.36 -11.18 2.81
C GLN A 185 1.06 -11.98 4.10
N HIS A 186 0.64 -13.25 4.00
CA HIS A 186 0.26 -14.11 5.12
C HIS A 186 -0.73 -13.48 6.12
N ILE A 187 -1.62 -12.63 5.61
CA ILE A 187 -2.63 -11.93 6.41
C ILE A 187 -3.63 -12.94 6.96
N GLN A 188 -4.02 -12.77 8.22
CA GLN A 188 -5.14 -13.50 8.84
C GLN A 188 -6.49 -12.94 8.34
N ILE A 189 -6.74 -13.11 7.04
CA ILE A 189 -7.84 -12.46 6.30
C ILE A 189 -9.18 -12.66 7.02
N ARG A 190 -9.46 -13.86 7.53
CA ARG A 190 -10.73 -14.16 8.19
C ARG A 190 -10.93 -13.38 9.48
N ASN A 191 -9.86 -13.12 10.23
CA ASN A 191 -9.94 -12.35 11.46
C ASN A 191 -10.21 -10.88 11.13
N TYR A 192 -9.44 -10.30 10.22
CA TYR A 192 -9.65 -8.91 9.80
C TYR A 192 -11.01 -8.67 9.15
N LEU A 193 -11.57 -9.63 8.40
CA LEU A 193 -12.93 -9.48 7.85
C LEU A 193 -14.00 -9.41 8.94
N LYS A 194 -13.81 -10.06 10.10
CA LYS A 194 -14.72 -9.91 11.24
C LYS A 194 -14.66 -8.49 11.81
N ASP A 195 -13.44 -7.95 11.93
CA ASP A 195 -13.24 -6.58 12.41
C ASP A 195 -13.83 -5.56 11.43
N VAL A 196 -13.61 -5.76 10.12
CA VAL A 196 -14.22 -4.94 9.06
C VAL A 196 -15.75 -4.97 9.18
N SER A 197 -16.37 -6.15 9.26
CA SER A 197 -17.82 -6.25 9.38
C SER A 197 -18.33 -5.51 10.63
N LYS A 198 -17.69 -5.72 11.78
CA LYS A 198 -18.06 -5.05 13.03
C LYS A 198 -18.00 -3.53 12.93
N GLU A 199 -16.95 -2.98 12.34
CA GLU A 199 -16.70 -1.53 12.35
C GLU A 199 -17.33 -0.80 11.16
N MET A 200 -17.42 -1.45 10.00
CA MET A 200 -17.86 -0.86 8.73
C MET A 200 -19.30 -1.19 8.35
N GLU A 201 -19.93 -2.21 8.93
CA GLU A 201 -21.32 -2.61 8.61
C GLU A 201 -22.31 -2.42 9.76
N SER A 202 -21.85 -1.82 10.86
CA SER A 202 -22.69 -1.51 12.04
C SER A 202 -23.66 -0.36 11.86
#